data_AF-A0A3M4KAQ8-F1
#
_entry.id   AF-A0A3M4KAQ8-F1
#
_cell.length_a   1.000
_cell.length_b   1.000
_cell.length_c   1.000
_cell.angle_alpha   90.00
_cell.angle_beta   90.00
_cell.angle_gamma   90.00
#
_symmetry.space_group_name_H-M   'P 1'
#
loop_
_entity.id
_entity.type
_entity.pdbx_description
1 polymer ?
#
loop_
_entity_poly.entity_id
_entity_poly.type
_entity_poly.pdbx_seq_one_letter_code
_entity_poly.pdbx_strand_id
1 'polypeptide(L)'
;MIIKLAPQRRDDTLIVEKAGAVLILNGETYDFSAMSAGSTLPRSAISSEWFAGDVEYDSDLTIHIIMPVPANYSPEQAYPVDLVEVPDGIVQLPRPLPEVHSPIFLINEVSGQ
;
A
#
# COMPACT_ATOMS: atom_id res chain seq x y z
N MET A 1 -2.21 3.44 15.99
CA MET A 1 -2.71 3.18 14.60
C MET A 1 -1.97 1.97 14.06
N ILE A 2 -2.73 1.04 13.50
CA ILE A 2 -2.25 -0.19 12.86
C ILE A 2 -2.72 -0.17 11.40
N ILE A 3 -1.81 -0.40 10.45
CA ILE A 3 -2.16 -0.53 9.03
C ILE A 3 -1.95 -1.98 8.62
N LYS A 4 -3.04 -2.68 8.30
CA LYS A 4 -3.03 -4.03 7.77
C LYS A 4 -2.99 -3.99 6.26
N LEU A 5 -1.98 -4.61 5.68
CA LEU A 5 -1.74 -4.59 4.24
C LEU A 5 -2.41 -5.79 3.58
N ALA A 6 -3.32 -5.53 2.65
CA ALA A 6 -3.95 -6.51 1.79
C ALA A 6 -3.23 -6.51 0.43
N PRO A 7 -2.29 -7.43 0.18
CA PRO A 7 -1.55 -7.46 -1.07
C PRO A 7 -2.49 -7.77 -2.25
N GLN A 8 -2.43 -6.97 -3.31
CA GLN A 8 -3.21 -7.18 -4.52
C GLN A 8 -2.35 -6.93 -5.77
N ARG A 9 -2.40 -7.85 -6.74
CA ARG A 9 -1.74 -7.66 -8.04
C ARG A 9 -2.36 -6.45 -8.76
N ARG A 10 -1.56 -5.40 -8.95
CA ARG A 10 -1.88 -4.18 -9.71
C ARG A 10 -0.58 -3.43 -10.03
N ASP A 11 -0.58 -2.63 -11.09
CA ASP A 11 0.63 -1.95 -11.61
C ASP A 11 0.70 -0.45 -11.30
N ASP A 12 -0.37 0.11 -10.77
CA ASP A 12 -0.40 1.47 -10.26
C ASP A 12 0.19 1.57 -8.85
N THR A 13 0.48 2.80 -8.44
CA THR A 13 1.24 3.09 -7.22
C THR A 13 0.34 3.63 -6.11
N LEU A 14 0.69 3.30 -4.89
CA LEU A 14 0.09 3.86 -3.69
C LEU A 14 1.14 4.59 -2.86
N ILE A 15 0.90 5.87 -2.62
CA ILE A 15 1.60 6.68 -1.62
C ILE A 15 0.68 6.83 -0.44
N VAL A 16 1.18 6.50 0.75
CA VAL A 16 0.46 6.64 2.03
C VAL A 16 1.22 7.61 2.91
N GLU A 17 0.56 8.65 3.36
CA GLU A 17 1.05 9.56 4.40
C GLU A 17 0.11 9.52 5.61
N LYS A 18 0.70 9.53 6.79
CA LYS A 18 -0.02 9.56 8.07
C LYS A 18 0.18 10.91 8.76
N ALA A 19 -0.90 11.48 9.27
CA ALA A 19 -0.87 12.64 10.17
C ALA A 19 -1.87 12.44 11.33
N GLY A 20 -1.39 11.90 12.44
CA GLY A 20 -2.25 11.55 13.58
C GLY A 20 -3.30 10.49 13.22
N ALA A 21 -4.58 10.87 13.24
CA ALA A 21 -5.72 10.04 12.86
C ALA A 21 -6.16 10.25 11.39
N VAL A 22 -5.36 10.97 10.60
CA VAL A 22 -5.61 11.23 9.18
C VAL A 22 -4.68 10.36 8.34
N LEU A 23 -5.22 9.74 7.29
CA LEU A 23 -4.44 9.13 6.21
C LEU A 23 -4.62 9.91 4.92
N ILE A 24 -3.53 10.08 4.17
CA ILE A 24 -3.53 10.69 2.85
C ILE A 24 -3.08 9.61 1.86
N LEU A 25 -3.98 9.16 0.98
CA LEU A 25 -3.70 8.13 -0.02
C LEU A 25 -3.65 8.78 -1.40
N ASN A 26 -2.49 8.77 -2.05
CA ASN A 26 -2.28 9.42 -3.35
C ASN A 26 -2.77 10.89 -3.39
N GLY A 27 -2.68 11.61 -2.27
CA GLY A 27 -3.12 13.00 -2.12
C GLY A 27 -4.57 13.19 -1.67
N GLU A 28 -5.38 12.13 -1.58
CA GLU A 28 -6.74 12.19 -1.06
C GLU A 28 -6.76 11.96 0.45
N THR A 29 -7.45 12.84 1.19
CA THR A 29 -7.45 12.87 2.66
C THR A 29 -8.63 12.10 3.24
N TYR A 30 -8.34 11.19 4.18
CA TYR A 30 -9.30 10.44 4.97
C TYR A 30 -9.08 10.74 6.45
N ASP A 31 -10.01 11.49 7.04
CA ASP A 31 -9.94 11.94 8.43
C ASP A 31 -10.79 11.03 9.34
N PHE A 32 -10.11 10.31 10.24
CA PHE A 32 -10.73 9.43 11.22
C PHE A 32 -10.76 10.04 12.62
N SER A 33 -10.45 11.32 12.79
CA SER A 33 -10.40 12.01 14.09
C SER A 33 -11.73 12.00 14.86
N ALA A 34 -12.86 11.84 14.15
CA ALA A 34 -14.19 11.74 14.74
C ALA A 34 -14.52 10.34 15.29
N MET A 35 -13.73 9.31 14.97
CA MET A 35 -13.95 7.95 15.48
C MET A 35 -13.50 7.84 16.94
N SER A 36 -14.27 7.09 17.73
CA SER A 36 -13.94 6.76 19.13
C SER A 36 -13.74 5.26 19.33
N ALA A 37 -13.10 4.86 20.42
CA ALA A 37 -13.01 3.45 20.80
C ALA A 37 -14.40 2.76 20.78
N GLY A 38 -14.45 1.55 20.23
CA GLY A 38 -15.66 0.79 19.89
C GLY A 38 -16.33 1.18 18.55
N SER A 39 -15.78 2.12 17.78
CA SER A 39 -16.36 2.53 16.49
C SER A 39 -15.90 1.64 15.35
N THR A 40 -16.81 1.40 14.40
CA THR A 40 -16.49 0.81 13.11
C THR A 40 -17.02 1.73 12.02
N LEU A 41 -16.16 2.10 11.08
CA LEU A 41 -16.53 2.75 9.83
C LEU A 41 -16.54 1.67 8.73
N PRO A 42 -17.73 1.30 8.21
CA PRO A 42 -17.83 0.27 7.19
C PRO A 42 -17.08 0.64 5.92
N ARG A 43 -16.45 -0.35 5.28
CA ARG A 43 -15.75 -0.22 4.00
C ARG A 43 -16.61 0.43 2.92
N SER A 44 -17.91 0.14 2.93
CA SER A 44 -18.89 0.67 1.97
C SER A 44 -19.16 2.16 2.13
N ALA A 45 -18.85 2.75 3.29
CA ALA A 45 -18.96 4.19 3.53
C ALA A 45 -17.73 4.98 3.03
N ILE A 46 -16.64 4.28 2.66
CA ILE A 46 -15.39 4.90 2.22
C ILE A 46 -15.34 4.93 0.69
N SER A 47 -15.40 6.13 0.11
CA SER A 47 -15.33 6.36 -1.34
C SER A 47 -13.89 6.32 -1.85
N SER A 48 -13.26 5.17 -1.74
CA SER A 48 -11.88 4.95 -2.16
C SER A 48 -11.70 3.51 -2.60
N GLU A 49 -10.88 3.26 -3.61
CA GLU A 49 -10.52 1.89 -4.03
C GLU A 49 -9.45 1.27 -3.13
N TRP A 50 -8.69 2.07 -2.38
CA TRP A 50 -7.49 1.63 -1.66
C TRP A 50 -7.77 0.98 -0.31
N PHE A 51 -9.00 1.00 0.17
CA PHE A 51 -9.38 0.31 1.40
C PHE A 51 -9.76 -1.13 1.09
N ALA A 52 -9.31 -2.08 1.91
CA ALA A 52 -9.57 -3.51 1.74
C ALA A 52 -10.64 -4.05 2.70
N GLY A 53 -11.02 -3.25 3.69
CA GLY A 53 -11.96 -3.64 4.74
C GLY A 53 -12.43 -2.44 5.54
N ASP A 54 -13.16 -2.73 6.61
CA ASP A 54 -13.66 -1.71 7.52
C ASP A 54 -12.49 -1.01 8.23
N VAL A 55 -12.75 0.20 8.71
CA VAL A 55 -11.85 0.89 9.63
C VAL A 55 -12.43 0.71 11.03
N GLU A 56 -11.62 0.19 11.93
CA GLU A 56 -12.03 -0.19 13.27
C GLU A 56 -11.24 0.62 14.29
N TYR A 57 -11.88 1.10 15.34
CA TYR A 57 -11.21 1.72 16.45
C TYR A 57 -11.58 0.96 17.72
N ASP A 58 -10.72 0.04 18.15
CA ASP A 58 -10.78 -0.59 19.46
C ASP A 58 -9.85 0.13 20.45
N SER A 59 -8.68 -0.44 20.76
CA SER A 59 -7.60 0.26 21.46
C SER A 59 -6.82 1.17 20.52
N ASP A 60 -6.69 0.75 19.26
CA ASP A 60 -5.98 1.42 18.19
C ASP A 60 -6.87 1.51 16.95
N LEU A 61 -6.71 2.61 16.21
CA LEU A 61 -7.28 2.74 14.88
C LEU A 61 -6.61 1.74 13.94
N THR A 62 -7.35 0.73 13.50
CA THR A 62 -6.93 -0.34 12.59
C THR A 62 -7.51 -0.07 11.21
N ILE A 63 -6.64 -0.02 10.21
CA ILE A 63 -7.00 0.34 8.84
C ILE A 63 -6.51 -0.75 7.89
N HIS A 64 -7.40 -1.26 7.04
CA HIS A 64 -7.08 -2.24 6.02
C HIS A 64 -6.83 -1.56 4.67
N ILE A 65 -5.59 -1.59 4.18
CA ILE A 65 -5.18 -0.92 2.94
C ILE A 65 -4.77 -1.96 1.90
N ILE A 66 -5.28 -1.80 0.67
CA ILE A 66 -4.82 -2.53 -0.50
C ILE A 66 -3.40 -2.05 -0.84
N MET A 67 -2.44 -2.95 -0.76
CA MET A 67 -1.07 -2.69 -1.18
C MET A 67 -0.88 -3.17 -2.63
N PRO A 68 -0.44 -2.30 -3.55
CA PRO A 68 -0.16 -2.71 -4.91
C PRO A 68 1.06 -3.62 -4.99
N VAL A 69 0.89 -4.76 -5.64
CA VAL A 69 1.92 -5.79 -5.83
C VAL A 69 2.28 -5.86 -7.32
N PRO A 70 3.50 -5.45 -7.73
CA PRO A 70 3.94 -5.52 -9.12
C PRO A 70 4.36 -6.94 -9.52
N ALA A 71 4.72 -7.15 -10.78
CA ALA A 71 5.16 -8.46 -11.27
C ALA A 71 6.45 -8.97 -10.61
N ASN A 72 7.37 -8.07 -10.24
CA ASN A 72 8.63 -8.34 -9.57
C ASN A 72 8.54 -8.25 -8.03
N TYR A 73 7.41 -8.68 -7.46
CA TYR A 73 7.17 -8.52 -6.03
C TYR A 73 8.17 -9.28 -5.14
N SER A 74 8.40 -8.77 -3.93
CA SER A 74 9.21 -9.44 -2.90
C SER A 74 8.38 -10.38 -2.02
N PRO A 75 8.99 -11.33 -1.28
CA PRO A 75 8.28 -12.12 -0.28
C PRO A 75 7.55 -11.28 0.77
N GLU A 76 8.13 -10.14 1.18
CA GLU A 76 7.52 -9.19 2.10
C GLU A 76 6.29 -8.48 1.51
N GLN A 77 6.22 -8.35 0.17
CA GLN A 77 5.01 -7.89 -0.50
C GLN A 77 3.95 -9.00 -0.63
N ALA A 78 4.36 -10.26 -0.76
CA ALA A 78 3.45 -11.40 -0.87
C ALA A 78 2.77 -11.72 0.47
N TYR A 79 3.51 -11.58 1.57
CA TYR A 79 3.07 -11.85 2.93
C TYR A 79 3.47 -10.67 3.85
N PRO A 80 2.83 -9.51 3.68
CA PRO A 80 3.18 -8.35 4.48
C PRO A 80 2.79 -8.58 5.94
N VAL A 81 3.66 -8.08 6.82
CA VAL A 81 3.33 -7.94 8.24
C VAL A 81 2.50 -6.67 8.46
N ASP A 82 1.70 -6.67 9.51
CA ASP A 82 0.98 -5.47 9.93
C ASP A 82 1.96 -4.36 10.31
N LEU A 83 1.68 -3.14 9.85
CA LEU A 83 2.45 -1.96 10.24
C LEU A 83 1.88 -1.42 11.55
N VAL A 84 2.62 -1.62 12.64
CA VAL A 84 2.26 -1.15 13.99
C VAL A 84 3.03 0.12 14.34
N GLU A 85 2.46 0.97 15.20
CA GLU A 85 3.10 2.21 15.69
C GLU A 85 3.65 3.12 14.57
N VAL A 86 2.91 3.20 13.46
CA VAL A 86 3.35 3.96 12.27
C VAL A 86 3.58 5.43 12.63
N PRO A 87 4.78 6.01 12.40
CA PRO A 87 5.06 7.42 12.65
C PRO A 87 4.32 8.32 11.66
N ASP A 88 4.16 9.61 12.00
CA ASP A 88 3.64 10.59 11.05
C ASP A 88 4.64 10.80 9.89
N GLY A 89 4.10 11.15 8.72
CA GLY A 89 4.82 11.30 7.45
C GLY A 89 4.61 10.13 6.50
N ILE A 90 5.54 9.96 5.55
CA ILE A 90 5.47 8.93 4.51
C ILE A 90 5.62 7.53 5.12
N VAL A 91 4.57 6.73 5.00
CA VAL A 91 4.53 5.35 5.46
C VAL A 91 5.39 4.49 4.53
N GLN A 92 6.32 3.74 5.11
CA GLN A 92 7.18 2.84 4.34
C GLN A 92 6.46 1.51 4.07
N LEU A 93 6.07 1.30 2.82
CA LEU A 93 5.52 0.02 2.36
C LEU A 93 6.65 -0.95 1.95
N PRO A 94 6.41 -2.27 2.05
CA PRO A 94 7.26 -3.28 1.44
C PRO A 94 7.53 -2.99 -0.05
N ARG A 95 8.79 -3.16 -0.46
CA ARG A 95 9.26 -2.80 -1.81
C ARG A 95 9.46 -4.03 -2.69
N PRO A 96 9.29 -3.90 -4.02
CA PRO A 96 9.57 -5.00 -4.94
C PRO A 96 11.05 -5.35 -5.00
N LEU A 97 11.33 -6.50 -5.62
CA LEU A 97 12.69 -6.89 -5.97
C LEU A 97 13.25 -5.90 -7.01
N PRO A 98 14.58 -5.66 -7.02
CA PRO A 98 15.21 -4.83 -8.04
C PRO A 98 14.87 -5.32 -9.45
N GLU A 99 14.62 -4.39 -10.37
CA GLU A 99 14.41 -4.75 -11.78
C GLU A 99 15.68 -5.36 -12.35
N VAL A 100 15.57 -6.60 -12.85
CA VAL A 100 16.66 -7.24 -13.59
C VAL A 100 16.55 -6.78 -15.03
N HIS A 101 17.37 -5.80 -15.42
CA HIS A 101 17.48 -5.43 -16.82
C HIS A 101 18.15 -6.60 -17.56
N SER A 102 17.41 -7.28 -18.44
CA SER A 102 18.02 -8.27 -19.34
C SER A 102 19.12 -7.59 -20.16
N PRO A 103 20.31 -8.22 -20.30
CA PRO A 103 21.31 -7.67 -21.19
C PRO A 103 20.74 -7.58 -22.60
N ILE A 104 20.85 -6.39 -23.23
CA ILE A 104 20.55 -6.22 -24.65
C ILE A 104 21.50 -7.13 -25.41
N PHE A 105 20.99 -8.22 -25.97
CA PHE A 105 21.69 -8.96 -27.00
C PHE A 105 21.65 -8.11 -28.27
N LEU A 106 22.72 -7.34 -28.50
CA LEU A 106 22.93 -6.63 -29.75
C LEU A 106 23.15 -7.69 -30.84
N ILE A 107 22.08 -8.06 -31.54
CA ILE A 107 22.22 -8.86 -32.77
C ILE A 107 22.86 -7.97 -33.82
N ASN A 108 24.17 -8.08 -33.98
CA ASN A 108 24.84 -7.54 -35.15
C ASN A 108 24.38 -8.37 -36.35
N GLU A 109 23.48 -7.83 -37.17
CA GLU A 109 23.20 -8.37 -38.49
C GLU A 109 24.47 -8.23 -39.32
N VAL A 110 25.20 -9.34 -39.48
CA VAL A 110 26.29 -9.44 -40.45
C VAL A 110 25.63 -9.41 -41.82
N SER A 111 25.69 -8.26 -42.49
CA SER A 111 25.29 -8.13 -43.89
C SER A 111 26.12 -9.12 -44.72
N GLY A 112 25.45 -10.12 -45.31
CA GLY A 112 26.05 -11.05 -46.26
C GLY A 112 26.49 -10.32 -47.53
N GLN A 113 27.70 -10.64 -47.98
CA GLN A 113 28.23 -10.36 -49.32
C GLN A 113 27.62 -11.31 -50.36
#